data_AF-A0A0Q9PMU1-F1
#
_entry.id   AF-A0A0Q9PMU1-F1
#
_cell.length_a   1.000
_cell.length_b   1.000
_cell.length_c   1.000
_cell.angle_alpha   90.00
_cell.angle_beta   90.00
_cell.angle_gamma   90.00
#
_symmetry.space_group_name_H-M   'P 1'
#
loop_
_entity.id
_entity.type
_entity.pdbx_description
1 polymer ?
#
loop_
_entity_poly.entity_id
_entity_poly.type
_entity_poly.pdbx_seq_one_letter_code
_entity_poly.pdbx_strand_id
1 'polypeptide(L)'
;MRQLYTSPRQDNIDRVAALLAEHGIATTITNRSNWNRPSYQRFSYSQRRENREGWPQVWVNSADDYSRARALLREIGIEPVVRHGEELALARNPSPELRRQSVAVRVRRIVLLAVAGAFVLLMLRYMGVI
;
A
#
# COMPACT_ATOMS: atom_id res chain seq x y z
N MET A 1 9.19 17.08 -6.68
CA MET A 1 9.06 16.98 -5.21
C MET A 1 7.75 16.30 -4.86
N ARG A 2 7.75 15.39 -3.87
CA ARG A 2 6.54 14.67 -3.43
C ARG A 2 6.52 14.54 -1.91
N GLN A 3 5.37 14.81 -1.30
CA GLN A 3 5.18 14.71 0.15
C GLN A 3 5.30 13.25 0.59
N LEU A 4 6.10 13.00 1.61
CA LEU A 4 6.39 11.66 2.14
C LEU A 4 5.78 11.42 3.52
N TYR A 5 5.91 12.41 4.40
CA TYR A 5 5.52 12.29 5.81
C TYR A 5 4.98 13.62 6.35
N THR A 6 4.04 13.56 7.29
CA THR A 6 3.47 14.73 7.97
C THR A 6 3.16 14.37 9.42
N SER A 7 3.43 15.30 10.34
CA SER A 7 3.20 15.11 11.77
C SER A 7 3.01 16.47 12.43
N PRO A 8 2.11 16.60 13.41
CA PRO A 8 2.00 17.83 14.20
C PRO A 8 3.25 18.08 15.07
N ARG A 9 4.08 17.05 15.30
CA ARG A 9 5.28 17.12 16.15
C ARG A 9 6.51 17.43 15.30
N GLN A 10 7.18 18.55 15.58
CA GLN A 10 8.39 18.95 14.87
C GLN A 10 9.54 17.96 15.06
N ASP A 11 9.73 17.42 16.28
CA ASP A 11 10.78 16.44 16.55
C ASP A 11 10.68 15.20 15.65
N ASN A 12 9.45 14.75 15.32
CA ASN A 12 9.25 13.62 14.42
C ASN A 12 9.68 13.95 12.99
N ILE A 13 9.41 15.18 12.55
CA ILE A 13 9.78 15.67 11.22
C ILE A 13 11.29 15.75 11.09
N ASP A 14 11.96 16.25 12.12
CA ASP A 14 13.41 16.35 12.18
C ASP A 14 14.08 14.98 12.21
N ARG A 15 13.55 14.03 12.99
CA ARG A 15 14.05 12.64 13.01
C ARG A 15 13.88 11.95 11.67
N VAL A 16 12.74 12.12 11.00
CA VAL A 16 12.51 11.52 9.67
C VAL A 16 13.43 12.16 8.63
N ALA A 17 13.61 13.48 8.66
CA ALA A 17 14.53 14.17 7.75
C ALA A 17 15.99 13.72 7.98
N ALA A 18 16.42 13.59 9.24
CA ALA A 18 17.75 13.08 9.59
C ALA A 18 17.95 11.64 9.09
N LEU A 19 16.99 10.74 9.35
CA LEU A 19 17.02 9.36 8.87
C LEU A 19 17.18 9.28 7.34
N LEU A 20 16.43 10.11 6.60
CA LEU A 20 16.51 10.13 5.14
C LEU A 20 17.85 10.70 4.66
N ALA A 21 18.37 11.72 5.34
CA ALA A 21 19.68 12.29 5.04
C ALA A 21 20.82 11.27 5.27
N GLU A 22 20.75 10.46 6.33
CA GLU A 22 21.70 9.37 6.60
C GLU A 22 21.75 8.34 5.46
N HIS A 23 20.64 8.16 4.74
CA HIS A 23 20.53 7.27 3.57
C HIS A 23 20.77 7.99 2.24
N GLY A 24 21.26 9.23 2.27
CA GLY A 24 21.59 10.02 1.08
C GLY A 24 20.38 10.53 0.29
N ILE A 25 19.21 10.63 0.93
CA ILE A 25 17.97 11.09 0.29
C ILE A 25 17.77 12.58 0.59
N ALA A 26 17.77 13.40 -0.46
CA ALA A 26 17.56 14.83 -0.32
C ALA A 26 16.09 15.17 -0.03
N THR A 27 15.86 15.87 1.09
CA THR A 27 14.51 16.26 1.54
C THR A 27 14.37 17.76 1.79
N THR A 28 13.16 18.28 1.63
CA THR A 28 12.76 19.64 1.99
C THR A 28 11.65 19.58 3.03
N ILE A 29 11.74 20.42 4.07
CA ILE A 29 10.70 20.53 5.10
C ILE A 29 9.85 21.77 4.82
N THR A 30 8.52 21.61 4.76
CA THR A 30 7.57 22.73 4.65
C THR A 30 6.75 22.88 5.92
N ASN A 31 6.15 24.05 6.12
CA ASN A 31 5.29 24.37 7.28
C ASN A 31 5.98 24.17 8.64
N ARG A 32 7.30 24.27 8.68
CA ARG A 32 8.08 24.26 9.91
C ARG A 32 7.91 25.61 10.62
N SER A 33 7.52 25.59 11.88
CA SER A 33 7.53 26.80 12.70
C SER A 33 8.97 27.11 13.13
N ASN A 34 9.44 28.32 12.86
CA ASN A 34 10.74 28.81 13.35
C ASN A 34 10.80 28.95 14.88
N TRP A 35 9.64 28.97 15.54
CA TRP A 35 9.56 29.03 16.98
C TRP A 35 9.53 27.61 17.58
N ASN A 36 10.53 27.29 18.41
CA ASN A 36 10.61 26.02 19.12
C ASN A 36 9.67 26.03 20.34
N ARG A 37 8.36 25.93 20.07
CA ARG A 37 7.33 25.75 21.11
C ARG A 37 7.20 24.26 21.41
N PRO A 38 7.08 23.85 22.68
CA PRO A 38 6.73 22.47 23.02
C PRO A 38 5.38 22.11 22.35
N SER A 39 5.42 21.26 21.32
CA SER A 39 4.24 20.83 20.56
C SER A 39 3.44 19.71 21.26
N TYR A 40 3.62 19.56 22.58
CA TYR A 40 2.96 18.55 23.42
C TYR A 40 1.45 18.84 23.62
N GLN A 41 0.75 19.19 22.55
CA GLN A 41 -0.70 19.18 22.54
C GLN A 41 -1.11 17.70 22.66
N ARG A 42 -1.74 17.37 23.80
CA ARG A 42 -2.27 16.02 24.03
C ARG A 42 -3.26 15.72 22.91
N PHE A 43 -3.23 14.48 22.43
CA PHE A 43 -4.22 14.01 21.47
C PHE A 43 -5.63 14.28 22.01
N SER A 44 -6.39 15.12 21.32
CA SER A 44 -7.75 15.49 21.72
C SER A 44 -8.76 14.88 20.77
N TYR A 45 -9.67 14.06 21.31
CA TYR A 45 -10.77 13.46 20.54
C TYR A 45 -11.83 14.49 20.11
N SER A 46 -11.86 15.68 20.73
CA SER A 46 -12.75 16.78 20.32
C SER A 46 -12.17 17.61 19.19
N GLN A 47 -10.85 17.60 18.97
CA GLN A 47 -10.17 18.27 17.86
C GLN A 47 -10.20 17.44 16.57
N ARG A 48 -11.39 16.97 16.18
CA ARG A 48 -11.57 16.14 14.96
C ARG A 48 -11.30 16.91 13.65
N ARG A 49 -11.06 18.23 13.72
CA ARG A 49 -10.86 19.14 12.57
C ARG A 49 -9.55 19.95 12.66
N GLU A 50 -8.46 19.35 13.14
CA GLU A 50 -7.17 19.99 12.94
C GLU A 50 -6.74 19.86 11.48
N ASN A 51 -6.49 21.00 10.81
CA ASN A 51 -6.13 21.01 9.39
C ASN A 51 -4.73 20.42 9.21
N ARG A 52 -4.66 19.16 8.75
CA ARG A 52 -3.41 18.44 8.47
C ARG A 52 -2.52 19.14 7.44
N GLU A 53 -3.09 19.97 6.58
CA GLU A 53 -2.34 20.72 5.56
C GLU A 53 -1.41 21.76 6.19
N GLY A 54 -1.74 22.25 7.40
CA GLY A 54 -0.92 23.22 8.13
C GLY A 54 0.19 22.59 8.98
N TRP A 55 0.21 21.27 9.12
CA TRP A 55 1.28 20.60 9.86
C TRP A 55 2.61 20.67 9.10
N PRO A 56 3.74 20.60 9.81
CA PRO A 56 5.04 20.45 9.16
C PRO A 56 5.11 19.14 8.37
N GLN A 57 5.78 19.20 7.22
CA GLN A 57 5.79 18.11 6.24
C GLN A 57 7.19 17.87 5.69
N VAL A 58 7.51 16.61 5.43
CA VAL A 58 8.75 16.19 4.75
C VAL A 58 8.43 15.87 3.30
N TRP A 59 9.15 16.51 2.39
CA TRP A 59 9.07 16.31 0.95
C TRP A 59 10.38 15.73 0.43
N VAL A 60 10.30 14.74 -0.46
CA VAL A 60 11.48 14.23 -1.18
C VAL A 60 11.71 15.08 -2.41
N ASN A 61 12.96 15.50 -2.64
CA ASN A 61 13.30 16.41 -3.72
C ASN A 61 13.20 15.73 -5.09
N SER A 62 13.84 14.56 -5.22
CA SER A 62 13.85 13.73 -6.43
C SER A 62 12.70 12.72 -6.46
N ALA A 63 12.15 12.46 -7.65
CA ALA A 63 11.14 11.43 -7.85
C ALA A 63 11.72 10.01 -7.74
N ASP A 64 12.98 9.83 -8.15
CA ASP A 64 13.67 8.53 -8.16
C ASP A 64 13.90 8.02 -6.73
N ASP A 65 14.12 8.94 -5.79
CA ASP A 65 14.36 8.62 -4.38
C ASP A 65 13.09 8.29 -3.61
N TYR A 66 11.91 8.61 -4.16
CA TYR A 66 10.66 8.51 -3.43
C TYR A 66 10.29 7.06 -3.07
N SER A 67 10.54 6.11 -3.98
CA SER A 67 10.28 4.69 -3.74
C SER A 67 11.17 4.12 -2.64
N ARG A 68 12.46 4.48 -2.66
CA ARG A 68 13.45 4.13 -1.65
C ARG A 68 13.11 4.73 -0.29
N ALA A 69 12.71 6.00 -0.25
CA ALA A 69 12.29 6.67 0.98
C ALA A 69 11.05 5.99 1.62
N ARG A 70 10.06 5.58 0.81
CA ARG A 70 8.89 4.82 1.28
C ARG A 70 9.27 3.43 1.78
N ALA A 71 10.24 2.76 1.15
CA ALA A 71 10.74 1.48 1.62
C ALA A 71 11.35 1.59 3.03
N LEU A 72 12.23 2.58 3.24
CA LEU A 72 12.84 2.85 4.55
C LEU A 72 11.80 3.12 5.63
N LEU A 73 10.80 3.97 5.36
CA LEU A 73 9.73 4.26 6.33
C LEU A 73 8.85 3.05 6.65
N ARG A 74 8.73 2.09 5.72
CA ARG A 74 8.01 0.83 5.92
C ARG A 74 8.79 -0.14 6.78
N GLU A 75 10.10 -0.24 6.57
CA GLU A 75 10.99 -1.13 7.35
C GLU A 75 10.98 -0.78 8.85
N ILE A 76 10.94 0.52 9.18
CA ILE A 76 10.86 0.99 10.57
C ILE A 76 9.43 1.03 11.15
N GLY A 77 8.41 0.66 10.37
CA GLY A 77 7.02 0.59 10.82
C GLY A 77 6.28 1.92 10.95
N ILE A 78 6.80 3.03 10.41
CA ILE A 78 6.10 4.33 10.38
C ILE A 78 4.98 4.33 9.33
N GLU A 79 5.25 3.70 8.19
CA GLU A 79 4.26 3.60 7.11
C GLU A 79 3.27 2.46 7.37
N PRO A 80 1.96 2.68 7.19
CA PRO A 80 0.98 1.62 7.38
C PRO A 80 1.31 0.44 6.45
N VAL A 81 1.52 -0.73 7.07
CA VAL A 81 1.73 -1.98 6.35
C VAL A 81 0.47 -2.24 5.53
N VAL A 82 0.60 -2.24 4.20
CA VAL A 82 -0.47 -2.70 3.33
C VAL A 82 -0.59 -4.20 3.56
N ARG A 83 -1.58 -4.61 4.36
CA ARG A 83 -1.87 -6.03 4.56
C ARG A 83 -2.13 -6.67 3.19
N HIS A 84 -1.50 -7.82 2.93
CA HIS A 84 -1.50 -8.47 1.61
C HIS A 84 -0.82 -7.68 0.47
N GLY A 85 0.04 -6.69 0.79
CA GLY A 85 0.74 -5.90 -0.23
C GLY A 85 1.55 -6.74 -1.21
N GLU A 86 2.22 -7.79 -0.71
CA GLU A 86 2.97 -8.73 -1.54
C GLU A 86 2.07 -9.59 -2.44
N GLU A 87 0.97 -10.12 -1.90
CA GLU A 87 -0.04 -10.86 -2.69
C GLU A 87 -0.65 -9.97 -3.79
N LEU A 88 -0.92 -8.70 -3.49
CA LEU A 88 -1.41 -7.72 -4.47
C LEU A 88 -0.36 -7.38 -5.54
N ALA A 89 0.91 -7.30 -5.16
CA ALA A 89 2.02 -7.11 -6.10
C ALA A 89 2.19 -8.32 -7.02
N LEU A 90 2.14 -9.53 -6.45
CA LEU A 90 2.16 -10.81 -7.18
C LEU A 90 0.94 -10.97 -8.11
N ALA A 91 -0.24 -10.51 -7.69
CA ALA A 91 -1.43 -10.52 -8.53
C ALA A 91 -1.33 -9.56 -9.73
N ARG A 92 -0.68 -8.40 -9.56
CA ARG A 92 -0.45 -7.44 -10.64
C ARG A 92 0.61 -7.89 -11.63
N ASN A 93 1.70 -8.49 -11.14
CA ASN A 93 2.81 -8.97 -11.96
C ASN A 93 3.13 -10.44 -11.62
N PRO A 94 2.28 -11.39 -12.02
CA PRO A 94 2.48 -12.79 -11.69
C PRO A 94 3.67 -13.36 -12.45
N SER A 95 4.47 -14.15 -11.74
CA SER A 95 5.57 -14.91 -12.34
C SER A 95 5.05 -15.81 -13.47
N PRO A 96 5.88 -16.17 -14.47
CA PRO A 96 5.48 -17.07 -15.55
C PRO A 96 4.90 -18.41 -15.06
N GLU A 97 5.39 -18.91 -13.93
CA GLU A 97 4.92 -20.15 -13.30
C GLU A 97 3.49 -20.02 -12.74
N LEU A 98 3.22 -18.94 -11.99
CA LEU A 98 1.89 -18.64 -11.47
C LEU A 98 0.87 -18.44 -12.59
N ARG A 99 1.31 -17.84 -13.71
CA ARG A 99 0.49 -17.72 -14.93
C ARG A 99 0.13 -19.09 -15.51
N ARG A 100 1.08 -20.02 -15.63
CA ARG A 100 0.81 -21.39 -16.11
C ARG A 100 -0.16 -22.14 -15.19
N GLN A 101 0.04 -22.04 -13.87
CA GLN A 101 -0.84 -22.69 -12.90
C GLN A 101 -2.28 -22.16 -12.97
N SER A 102 -2.47 -20.84 -13.06
CA SER A 102 -3.82 -20.25 -13.17
C SER A 102 -4.55 -20.65 -14.44
N VAL A 103 -3.84 -20.78 -15.58
CA VAL A 103 -4.39 -21.34 -16.82
C VAL A 103 -4.81 -22.79 -16.63
N ALA A 104 -3.95 -23.63 -16.04
CA ALA A 104 -4.27 -25.03 -15.79
C ALA A 104 -5.51 -25.19 -14.90
N VAL A 105 -5.63 -24.38 -13.84
CA VAL A 105 -6.81 -24.37 -12.97
C VAL A 105 -8.06 -23.93 -13.73
N ARG A 106 -7.97 -22.92 -14.60
CA ARG A 106 -9.09 -22.46 -15.42
C ARG A 106 -9.55 -23.55 -16.40
N VAL A 107 -8.62 -24.18 -17.11
CA VAL A 107 -8.91 -25.28 -18.03
C VAL A 107 -9.56 -26.45 -17.28
N ARG A 108 -9.00 -26.86 -16.15
CA ARG A 108 -9.58 -27.91 -15.30
C ARG A 108 -11.03 -27.59 -14.90
N ARG A 109 -11.30 -26.35 -14.47
CA ARG A 109 -12.67 -25.92 -14.11
C ARG A 109 -13.63 -25.99 -15.30
N ILE A 110 -13.21 -25.53 -16.48
CA ILE A 110 -14.02 -25.59 -17.71
C ILE A 110 -14.36 -27.04 -18.05
N VAL A 111 -13.36 -27.94 -18.01
CA VAL A 111 -13.57 -29.37 -18.28
C VAL A 111 -14.53 -30.00 -17.28
N LEU A 112 -14.36 -29.71 -15.98
CA LEU A 112 -15.27 -30.23 -14.95
C LEU A 112 -16.71 -29.73 -15.14
N LEU A 113 -16.89 -28.46 -15.51
CA LEU A 113 -18.22 -27.91 -15.81
C LEU A 113 -18.83 -28.53 -17.07
N ALA A 114 -18.03 -28.79 -18.11
CA ALA A 114 -18.50 -29.46 -19.31
C ALA A 114 -18.96 -30.90 -19.03
N VAL A 115 -18.18 -31.65 -18.24
CA VAL A 115 -18.56 -33.01 -17.81
C VAL A 115 -19.82 -32.99 -16.96
N ALA A 116 -19.92 -32.06 -16.00
CA ALA A 116 -21.13 -31.90 -15.19
C ALA A 116 -22.35 -31.56 -16.05
N GLY A 117 -22.21 -30.65 -17.02
CA GLY A 117 -23.26 -30.31 -17.97
C GLY A 117 -23.70 -31.49 -18.84
N ALA A 118 -22.75 -32.29 -19.35
CA ALA A 118 -23.05 -33.50 -20.09
C ALA A 118 -23.80 -34.53 -19.22
N PHE A 119 -23.40 -34.68 -17.95
CA PHE A 119 -24.09 -35.54 -16.99
C PHE A 119 -25.54 -35.11 -16.77
N VAL A 120 -25.78 -33.81 -16.58
CA VAL A 120 -27.13 -33.25 -16.43
C VAL A 120 -27.98 -33.49 -17.67
N LEU A 121 -27.44 -33.25 -18.86
CA LEU A 121 -28.14 -33.51 -20.13
C LEU A 121 -28.50 -34.99 -20.29
N LEU A 122 -27.57 -35.89 -19.97
CA LEU A 122 -27.81 -37.33 -20.02
C LEU A 122 -28.90 -37.74 -19.01
N MET A 123 -28.89 -37.15 -17.81
CA MET A 123 -29.90 -37.42 -16.79
C MET A 123 -31.30 -36.94 -17.21
N LEU A 124 -31.40 -35.74 -17.78
CA LEU A 124 -32.66 -35.18 -18.30
C LEU A 124 -33.23 -36.02 -19.44
N ARG A 125 -32.36 -36.50 -20.34
CA ARG A 125 -32.73 -37.44 -21.40
C ARG A 125 -33.21 -38.78 -20.83
N TYR A 126 -32.55 -39.32 -19.82
CA TYR A 126 -32.95 -40.57 -19.17
C TYR A 126 -34.32 -40.44 -18.47
N MET A 127 -34.62 -39.28 -17.92
CA MET A 127 -35.92 -38.98 -17.31
C MET A 127 -37.03 -38.68 -18.32
N GLY A 128 -36.74 -38.65 -19.62
CA GLY A 128 -37.73 -38.40 -20.68
C GLY A 128 -38.28 -36.97 -20.70
N VAL A 129 -37.58 -36.02 -20.06
CA VAL A 129 -37.94 -34.60 -20.03
C VAL A 129 -37.54 -33.91 -21.34
N ILE A 130 -36.53 -34.45 -22.03
CA ILE A 130 -35.99 -34.03 -23.33
C ILE A 130 -35.69 -35.29 -24.14
#